data_AF-A0A955UL26-F1
#
_entry.id   AF-A0A955UL26-F1
#
_cell.length_a   1.000
_cell.length_b   1.000
_cell.length_c   1.000
_cell.angle_alpha   90.00
_cell.angle_beta   90.00
_cell.angle_gamma   90.00
#
_symmetry.space_group_name_H-M   'P 1'
#
loop_
_entity.id
_entity.type
_entity.pdbx_description
1 polymer ?
#
loop_
_entity_poly.entity_id
_entity_poly.type
_entity_poly.pdbx_seq_one_letter_code
_entity_poly.pdbx_strand_id
1 'polypeptide(L)'
;MRLGSAAIGMSFVLGLALAAEAGSIADRDGDLVPDAFDNCVEDANGPNQGLINQLDTNADGYGNWCDADYNNDGRVDGADFGIFVSFFGSGDLTADLTGNGLFDGGDFGRFIVLFNQPTGPSGLPCAGTIPCVP
;
A
#
# COMPACT_ATOMS: atom_id res chain seq x y z
N MET A 1 66.96 17.51 -39.39
CA MET A 1 66.29 16.25 -39.01
C MET A 1 66.67 15.91 -37.57
N ARG A 2 65.87 16.32 -36.57
CA ARG A 2 65.72 15.70 -35.22
C ARG A 2 64.44 16.26 -34.61
N LEU A 3 63.40 15.42 -34.51
CA LEU A 3 62.17 15.71 -33.77
C LEU A 3 62.46 15.61 -32.28
N GLY A 4 62.01 16.60 -31.49
CA GLY A 4 61.97 16.54 -30.03
C GLY A 4 60.51 16.47 -29.58
N SER A 5 60.10 15.31 -29.06
CA SER A 5 58.74 15.05 -28.58
C SER A 5 58.45 15.80 -27.29
N ALA A 6 57.45 16.67 -27.28
CA ALA A 6 56.89 17.25 -26.07
C ALA A 6 55.72 16.38 -25.59
N ALA A 7 55.92 15.66 -24.50
CA ALA A 7 54.83 15.01 -23.76
C ALA A 7 54.67 15.77 -22.44
N ILE A 8 53.61 16.59 -22.34
CA ILE A 8 53.18 17.18 -21.06
C ILE A 8 51.91 16.43 -20.66
N GLY A 9 52.03 15.69 -19.55
CA GLY A 9 51.06 14.73 -19.07
C GLY A 9 49.72 15.37 -18.73
N MET A 10 48.66 14.78 -19.28
CA MET A 10 47.28 15.09 -18.97
C MET A 10 46.98 14.52 -17.56
N SER A 11 46.98 15.38 -16.55
CA SER A 11 46.54 15.00 -15.21
C SER A 11 45.04 14.71 -15.26
N PHE A 12 44.69 13.43 -15.27
CA PHE A 12 43.31 12.97 -15.10
C PHE A 12 42.98 13.08 -13.62
N VAL A 13 42.36 14.20 -13.22
CA VAL A 13 41.74 14.31 -11.89
C VAL A 13 40.61 13.30 -11.87
N LEU A 14 40.87 12.15 -11.25
CA LEU A 14 39.88 11.12 -11.01
C LEU A 14 38.84 11.71 -10.05
N GLY A 15 37.76 12.25 -10.60
CA GLY A 15 36.65 12.78 -9.82
C GLY A 15 36.08 11.65 -8.96
N LEU A 16 36.25 11.76 -7.65
CA LEU A 16 35.54 10.92 -6.70
C LEU A 16 34.05 11.29 -6.84
N ALA A 17 33.29 10.46 -7.55
CA ALA A 17 31.84 10.53 -7.51
C ALA A 17 31.42 10.13 -6.09
N LEU A 18 30.98 11.11 -5.28
CA LEU A 18 30.20 10.79 -4.08
C LEU A 18 28.91 10.14 -4.57
N ALA A 19 28.74 8.85 -4.32
CA ALA A 19 27.44 8.23 -4.45
C ALA A 19 26.50 8.92 -3.46
N ALA A 20 25.53 9.68 -3.97
CA ALA A 20 24.42 10.13 -3.16
C ALA A 20 23.55 8.91 -2.88
N GLU A 21 23.70 8.34 -1.69
CA GLU A 21 22.73 7.39 -1.15
C GLU A 21 21.51 8.20 -0.70
N ALA A 22 20.63 8.52 -1.65
CA ALA A 22 19.24 8.77 -1.29
C ALA A 22 18.75 7.45 -0.70
N GLY A 23 18.59 7.38 0.63
CA GLY A 23 18.06 6.19 1.29
C GLY A 23 16.79 5.74 0.57
N SER A 24 16.64 4.44 0.35
CA SER A 24 15.41 3.90 -0.21
C SER A 24 14.24 4.34 0.67
N ILE A 25 13.19 4.87 0.04
CA ILE A 25 11.93 5.07 0.73
C ILE A 25 11.46 3.70 1.21
N ALA A 26 11.00 3.61 2.46
CA ALA A 26 10.49 2.36 3.02
C ALA A 26 9.20 1.96 2.29
N ASP A 27 9.13 0.69 1.93
CA ASP A 27 8.02 -0.01 1.28
C ASP A 27 8.11 -1.43 1.81
N ARG A 28 7.36 -1.72 2.88
CA ARG A 28 7.52 -2.95 3.67
C ARG A 28 6.98 -4.18 2.97
N ASP A 29 5.88 -4.05 2.26
CA ASP A 29 5.23 -5.16 1.58
C ASP A 29 5.64 -5.29 0.10
N GLY A 30 6.40 -4.33 -0.41
CA GLY A 30 7.01 -4.35 -1.73
C GLY A 30 6.01 -4.09 -2.85
N ASP A 31 4.93 -3.37 -2.57
CA ASP A 31 3.83 -3.16 -3.49
C ASP A 31 3.99 -1.94 -4.41
N LEU A 32 5.10 -1.19 -4.25
CA LEU A 32 5.45 0.06 -4.93
C LEU A 32 4.76 1.32 -4.40
N VAL A 33 4.14 1.25 -3.22
CA VAL A 33 3.62 2.39 -2.47
C VAL A 33 4.49 2.58 -1.21
N PRO A 34 5.09 3.76 -1.00
CA PRO A 34 5.82 4.02 0.23
C PRO A 34 4.98 3.86 1.50
N ASP A 35 5.57 3.33 2.58
CA ASP A 35 4.94 3.15 3.90
C ASP A 35 4.16 4.39 4.40
N ALA A 36 4.57 5.60 4.04
CA ALA A 36 3.95 6.85 4.50
C ALA A 36 2.70 7.27 3.70
N PHE A 37 2.44 6.61 2.56
CA PHE A 37 1.32 6.86 1.66
C PHE A 37 0.48 5.61 1.42
N ASP A 38 0.84 4.49 2.05
CA ASP A 38 0.24 3.19 1.87
C ASP A 38 -0.92 2.98 2.87
N ASN A 39 -2.12 2.73 2.36
CA ASN A 39 -3.29 2.44 3.20
C ASN A 39 -3.33 0.99 3.74
N CYS A 40 -2.36 0.15 3.39
CA CYS A 40 -2.14 -1.22 3.89
C CYS A 40 -0.64 -1.59 4.03
N VAL A 41 0.11 -0.90 4.89
CA VAL A 41 1.59 -0.94 5.04
C VAL A 41 2.25 -2.32 5.11
N GLU A 42 1.53 -3.36 5.51
CA GLU A 42 2.07 -4.71 5.70
C GLU A 42 1.46 -5.73 4.72
N ASP A 43 0.62 -5.29 3.79
CA ASP A 43 -0.33 -6.11 3.04
C ASP A 43 -0.49 -5.56 1.61
N ALA A 44 0.37 -6.06 0.72
CA ALA A 44 0.52 -5.52 -0.63
C ALA A 44 -0.80 -5.32 -1.38
N ASN A 45 -1.11 -4.06 -1.71
CA ASN A 45 -2.31 -3.66 -2.44
C ASN A 45 -2.04 -2.53 -3.44
N GLY A 46 -0.80 -2.34 -3.88
CA GLY A 46 -0.35 -1.27 -4.77
C GLY A 46 -0.49 -1.53 -6.27
N PRO A 47 0.29 -0.81 -7.10
CA PRO A 47 0.17 -0.85 -8.56
C PRO A 47 0.29 -2.24 -9.22
N ASN A 48 1.02 -3.17 -8.59
CA ASN A 48 1.22 -4.51 -9.14
C ASN A 48 0.06 -5.46 -8.85
N GLN A 49 -0.85 -5.06 -7.95
CA GLN A 49 -1.98 -5.86 -7.50
C GLN A 49 -3.26 -5.57 -8.30
N GLY A 50 -3.17 -4.68 -9.30
CA GLY A 50 -4.22 -4.47 -10.27
C GLY A 50 -5.38 -3.65 -9.71
N LEU A 51 -6.58 -4.24 -9.64
CA LEU A 51 -7.80 -3.51 -9.31
C LEU A 51 -7.87 -3.05 -7.85
N ILE A 52 -7.11 -3.68 -6.95
CA ILE A 52 -7.04 -3.28 -5.54
C ILE A 52 -6.10 -2.11 -5.27
N ASN A 53 -5.41 -1.56 -6.29
CA ASN A 53 -4.41 -0.51 -6.16
C ASN A 53 -4.83 0.64 -5.22
N GLN A 54 -4.41 0.56 -3.96
CA GLN A 54 -4.75 1.47 -2.87
C GLN A 54 -6.27 1.73 -2.77
N LEU A 55 -7.10 0.73 -3.09
CA LEU A 55 -8.55 0.84 -3.05
C LEU A 55 -9.03 1.04 -1.61
N ASP A 56 -9.76 2.12 -1.37
CA ASP A 56 -10.40 2.47 -0.11
C ASP A 56 -11.82 2.98 -0.41
N THR A 57 -12.81 2.12 -0.17
CA THR A 57 -14.20 2.34 -0.62
C THR A 57 -15.00 3.16 0.39
N ASN A 58 -14.69 3.05 1.69
CA ASN A 58 -15.34 3.79 2.77
C ASN A 58 -14.64 5.14 3.05
N ALA A 59 -13.47 5.38 2.44
CA ALA A 59 -12.64 6.58 2.55
C ALA A 59 -12.25 6.88 4.00
N ASP A 60 -11.91 5.85 4.77
CA ASP A 60 -11.47 5.99 6.16
C ASP A 60 -9.95 5.95 6.33
N GLY A 61 -9.22 5.73 5.22
CA GLY A 61 -7.78 5.71 5.16
C GLY A 61 -7.16 4.34 5.33
N TYR A 62 -7.96 3.28 5.48
CA TYR A 62 -7.50 1.90 5.39
C TYR A 62 -7.94 1.28 4.06
N GLY A 63 -7.04 0.53 3.42
CA GLY A 63 -7.37 -0.09 2.14
C GLY A 63 -8.31 -1.29 2.34
N ASN A 64 -9.25 -1.49 1.41
CA ASN A 64 -10.18 -2.64 1.38
C ASN A 64 -9.45 -3.98 1.62
N TRP A 65 -8.21 -4.10 1.14
CA TRP A 65 -7.43 -5.32 1.32
C TRP A 65 -7.13 -5.61 2.79
N CYS A 66 -6.83 -4.61 3.62
CA CYS A 66 -6.48 -4.77 5.03
C CYS A 66 -7.55 -4.25 6.01
N ASP A 67 -8.72 -3.84 5.50
CA ASP A 67 -9.82 -3.30 6.28
C ASP A 67 -11.11 -4.10 6.11
N ALA A 68 -11.49 -4.79 7.18
CA ALA A 68 -12.81 -5.41 7.32
C ALA A 68 -13.53 -4.93 8.60
N ASP A 69 -13.09 -3.80 9.17
CA ASP A 69 -13.65 -3.18 10.37
C ASP A 69 -14.75 -2.20 9.96
N TYR A 70 -15.88 -2.75 9.52
CA TYR A 70 -16.99 -1.96 8.97
C TYR A 70 -17.66 -1.02 9.97
N ASN A 71 -17.41 -1.18 11.27
CA ASN A 71 -17.94 -0.31 12.30
C ASN A 71 -16.91 0.71 12.83
N ASN A 72 -15.66 0.63 12.35
CA ASN A 72 -14.54 1.50 12.64
C ASN A 72 -14.21 1.60 14.15
N ASP A 73 -14.30 0.49 14.89
CA ASP A 73 -13.91 0.42 16.31
C ASP A 73 -12.46 -0.02 16.56
N GLY A 74 -11.71 -0.28 15.50
CA GLY A 74 -10.31 -0.67 15.49
C GLY A 74 -10.10 -2.18 15.51
N ARG A 75 -11.14 -2.99 15.35
CA ARG A 75 -11.05 -4.45 15.42
C ARG A 75 -12.05 -5.14 14.51
N VAL A 76 -11.57 -6.10 13.72
CA VAL A 76 -12.44 -6.97 12.92
C VAL A 76 -13.00 -8.09 13.79
N ASP A 77 -14.29 -8.06 14.10
CA ASP A 77 -14.93 -9.12 14.89
C ASP A 77 -16.37 -9.50 14.44
N GLY A 78 -17.15 -10.06 15.36
CA GLY A 78 -18.50 -10.53 15.08
C GLY A 78 -19.48 -9.40 14.76
N ALA A 79 -19.24 -8.18 15.25
CA ALA A 79 -20.02 -7.01 14.86
C ALA A 79 -19.83 -6.72 13.37
N ASP A 80 -18.59 -6.72 12.89
CA ASP A 80 -18.26 -6.49 11.47
C ASP A 80 -18.75 -7.61 10.59
N PHE A 81 -18.70 -8.87 11.06
CA PHE A 81 -19.31 -9.98 10.32
C PHE A 81 -20.81 -9.78 10.11
N GLY A 82 -21.50 -9.24 11.13
CA GLY A 82 -22.92 -8.88 11.01
C GLY A 82 -23.16 -7.82 9.93
N ILE A 83 -22.28 -6.82 9.82
CA ILE A 83 -22.34 -5.78 8.79
C ILE A 83 -21.97 -6.35 7.42
N PHE A 84 -20.90 -7.13 7.32
CA PHE A 84 -20.44 -7.81 6.10
C PHE A 84 -21.55 -8.65 5.46
N VAL A 85 -22.23 -9.48 6.26
CA VAL A 85 -23.36 -10.30 5.78
C VAL A 85 -24.58 -9.45 5.42
N SER A 86 -24.74 -8.26 6.02
CA SER A 86 -25.83 -7.35 5.67
C SER A 86 -25.74 -6.81 4.23
N PHE A 87 -24.52 -6.77 3.66
CA PHE A 87 -24.30 -6.43 2.26
C PHE A 87 -24.69 -7.56 1.29
N PHE A 88 -24.92 -8.78 1.79
CA PHE A 88 -25.20 -9.93 0.92
C PHE A 88 -26.50 -9.75 0.13
N GLY A 89 -26.41 -9.83 -1.19
CA GLY A 89 -27.55 -9.64 -2.10
C GLY A 89 -27.97 -8.18 -2.31
N SER A 90 -27.31 -7.22 -1.66
CA SER A 90 -27.53 -5.78 -1.91
C SER A 90 -26.84 -5.28 -3.18
N GLY A 91 -25.76 -5.96 -3.60
CA GLY A 91 -24.88 -5.49 -4.67
C GLY A 91 -23.94 -4.36 -4.25
N ASP A 92 -23.88 -4.04 -2.94
CA ASP A 92 -22.96 -3.07 -2.38
C ASP A 92 -21.51 -3.60 -2.42
N LEU A 93 -20.62 -2.86 -3.07
CA LEU A 93 -19.21 -3.20 -3.22
C LEU A 93 -18.35 -2.71 -2.04
N THR A 94 -18.95 -2.13 -0.99
CA THR A 94 -18.26 -1.91 0.28
C THR A 94 -17.74 -3.23 0.87
N ALA A 95 -18.41 -4.34 0.58
CA ALA A 95 -17.97 -5.70 0.97
C ALA A 95 -16.95 -6.34 0.02
N ASP A 96 -16.59 -5.69 -1.10
CA ASP A 96 -15.62 -6.19 -2.08
C ASP A 96 -14.19 -5.91 -1.59
N LEU A 97 -13.75 -6.70 -0.60
CA LEU A 97 -12.41 -6.63 -0.01
C LEU A 97 -11.31 -6.95 -1.04
N THR A 98 -11.64 -7.75 -2.07
CA THR A 98 -10.70 -8.13 -3.12
C THR A 98 -10.67 -7.18 -4.31
N GLY A 99 -11.49 -6.12 -4.29
CA GLY A 99 -11.61 -5.10 -5.33
C GLY A 99 -11.86 -5.65 -6.73
N ASN A 100 -12.42 -6.85 -6.86
CA ASN A 100 -12.55 -7.52 -8.15
C ASN A 100 -13.85 -7.13 -8.89
N GLY A 101 -14.68 -6.29 -8.27
CA GLY A 101 -15.96 -5.80 -8.75
C GLY A 101 -17.14 -6.70 -8.38
N LEU A 102 -16.94 -7.73 -7.56
CA LEU A 102 -17.96 -8.70 -7.15
C LEU A 102 -17.84 -8.93 -5.64
N PHE A 103 -18.99 -8.96 -4.95
CA PHE A 103 -19.04 -9.55 -3.61
C PHE A 103 -19.24 -11.06 -3.72
N ASP A 104 -18.18 -11.83 -3.51
CA ASP A 104 -18.17 -13.29 -3.65
C ASP A 104 -17.39 -14.04 -2.55
N GLY A 105 -17.05 -15.31 -2.81
CA GLY A 105 -16.33 -16.15 -1.84
C GLY A 105 -14.90 -15.69 -1.58
N GLY A 106 -14.29 -14.92 -2.48
CA GLY A 106 -12.98 -14.31 -2.31
C GLY A 106 -12.97 -13.31 -1.17
N ASP A 107 -13.98 -12.45 -1.09
CA ASP A 107 -14.11 -11.45 -0.02
C ASP A 107 -14.37 -12.11 1.33
N PHE A 108 -15.20 -13.16 1.36
CA PHE A 108 -15.36 -13.93 2.59
C PHE A 108 -14.03 -14.59 3.01
N GLY A 109 -13.26 -15.11 2.05
CA GLY A 109 -11.91 -15.63 2.31
C GLY A 109 -11.00 -14.56 2.92
N ARG A 110 -11.02 -13.33 2.39
CA ARG A 110 -10.22 -12.22 2.91
C ARG A 110 -10.70 -11.76 4.30
N PHE A 111 -12.01 -11.66 4.53
CA PHE A 111 -12.59 -11.35 5.84
C PHE A 111 -12.08 -12.32 6.92
N ILE A 112 -12.02 -13.62 6.62
CA ILE A 112 -11.54 -14.62 7.58
C ILE A 112 -10.04 -14.46 7.91
N VAL A 113 -9.22 -13.96 6.98
CA VAL A 113 -7.81 -13.64 7.25
C VAL A 113 -7.70 -12.49 8.25
N LEU A 114 -8.59 -11.49 8.13
CA LEU A 114 -8.61 -10.29 8.98
C LEU A 114 -9.36 -10.52 10.31
N PHE A 115 -10.20 -11.54 10.41
CA PHE A 115 -11.00 -11.78 11.60
C PHE A 115 -10.14 -11.91 12.86
N ASN A 116 -10.55 -11.20 13.92
CA ASN A 116 -9.86 -11.11 15.20
C ASN A 116 -8.48 -10.42 15.15
N GLN A 117 -8.17 -9.71 14.05
CA GLN A 117 -7.02 -8.81 13.92
C GLN A 117 -7.44 -7.35 14.17
N PRO A 118 -6.49 -6.47 14.57
CA PRO A 118 -6.69 -5.03 14.47
C PRO A 118 -6.80 -4.58 13.00
N THR A 119 -7.43 -3.44 12.75
CA THR A 119 -7.54 -2.81 11.43
C THR A 119 -6.19 -2.32 10.91
N GLY A 120 -5.91 -2.48 9.61
CA GLY A 120 -4.68 -2.00 8.98
C GLY A 120 -3.42 -2.78 9.40
N PRO A 121 -2.24 -2.13 9.48
CA PRO A 121 -2.01 -0.69 9.63
C PRO A 121 -2.03 0.11 8.32
N SER A 122 -2.40 1.40 8.43
CA SER A 122 -2.26 2.41 7.37
C SER A 122 -1.16 3.41 7.72
N GLY A 123 -0.46 3.86 6.69
CA GLY A 123 0.55 4.91 6.73
C GLY A 123 0.00 6.32 6.69
N LEU A 124 -1.28 6.47 6.33
CA LEU A 124 -1.91 7.77 6.18
C LEU A 124 -2.12 8.45 7.54
N PRO A 125 -1.78 9.74 7.68
CA PRO A 125 -1.92 10.45 8.95
C PRO A 125 -3.38 10.68 9.38
N CYS A 126 -4.34 10.48 8.47
CA CYS A 126 -5.77 10.63 8.70
C CYS A 126 -6.50 9.29 8.93
N ALA A 127 -5.80 8.15 8.94
CA ALA A 127 -6.43 6.83 9.04
C ALA A 127 -7.36 6.75 10.26
N GLY A 128 -8.56 6.18 10.06
CA GLY A 128 -9.65 6.15 11.03
C GLY A 128 -10.55 7.39 11.02
N THR A 129 -10.42 8.29 10.05
CA THR A 129 -11.31 9.45 9.87
C THR A 129 -11.91 9.47 8.48
N ILE A 130 -13.18 9.88 8.36
CA ILE A 130 -13.88 9.95 7.07
C ILE A 130 -14.20 11.42 6.74
N PRO A 131 -13.73 11.96 5.60
CA PRO A 131 -12.88 11.32 4.60
C PRO A 131 -11.38 11.37 4.96
N CYS A 132 -10.67 10.26 4.75
CA CYS A 132 -9.21 10.18 4.67
C CYS A 132 -8.84 9.78 3.25
N VAL A 133 -8.28 10.72 2.52
CA VAL A 133 -7.80 10.52 1.14
C VAL A 133 -6.35 11.00 1.07
N PRO A 134 -5.48 10.33 0.28
CA PRO A 134 -4.11 10.76 0.07
C PRO A 134 -3.95 12.17 -0.52
#